data_AF-A0A417CCA6-F1
#
_entry.id   AF-A0A417CCA6-F1
#
_cell.length_a   1.000
_cell.length_b   1.000
_cell.length_c   1.000
_cell.angle_alpha   90.00
_cell.angle_beta   90.00
_cell.angle_gamma   90.00
#
_symmetry.space_group_name_H-M   'P 1'
#
loop_
_entity.id
_entity.type
_entity.pdbx_description
1 polymer ?
#
loop_
_entity_poly.entity_id
_entity_poly.type
_entity_poly.pdbx_seq_one_letter_code
_entity_poly.pdbx_strand_id
1 'polypeptide(L)' 'MAEITVFDLCSLYIEHDEEVVIWNVQEEKEVFRGAFTEAMYSSEFADYVVGSFGIENGIICINID' A
#
# COMPACT_ATOMS: atom_id res chain seq x y z
N MET A 1 -17.80 1.60 8.46
CA MET A 1 -17.11 1.06 7.26
C MET A 1 -15.94 0.27 7.79
N ALA A 2 -15.63 -0.91 7.23
CA ALA A 2 -14.45 -1.64 7.66
C ALA A 2 -13.21 -0.89 7.17
N GLU A 3 -12.33 -0.51 8.09
CA GLU A 3 -11.04 0.08 7.77
C GLU A 3 -10.14 -1.05 7.26
N ILE A 4 -9.56 -0.88 6.07
CA ILE A 4 -8.65 -1.84 5.45
C ILE A 4 -7.23 -1.32 5.67
N THR A 5 -6.35 -2.15 6.22
CA THR A 5 -4.93 -1.81 6.39
C THR A 5 -4.12 -2.11 5.12
N VAL A 6 -2.89 -1.60 5.06
CA VAL A 6 -1.93 -1.98 3.99
C VAL A 6 -1.74 -3.50 4.00
N PHE A 7 -1.60 -4.12 5.17
CA PHE A 7 -1.52 -5.57 5.29
C PHE A 7 -2.74 -6.27 4.66
N ASP A 8 -3.96 -5.85 5.01
CA ASP A 8 -5.19 -6.44 4.48
C ASP A 8 -5.22 -6.32 2.96
N LEU A 9 -4.95 -5.13 2.41
CA LEU A 9 -4.94 -4.88 0.97
C LEU A 9 -3.89 -5.73 0.26
N CYS A 10 -2.65 -5.72 0.75
CA CYS A 10 -1.55 -6.50 0.18
C CYS A 10 -1.81 -8.02 0.25
N SER A 11 -2.48 -8.49 1.31
CA SER A 11 -2.83 -9.90 1.47
C SER A 11 -3.87 -10.41 0.45
N LEU A 12 -4.68 -9.51 -0.10
CA LEU A 12 -5.69 -9.84 -1.12
C LEU A 12 -5.11 -9.97 -2.53
N TYR A 13 -3.94 -9.39 -2.79
CA TYR A 13 -3.32 -9.28 -4.12
C TYR A 13 -2.07 -10.16 -4.31
N ILE A 14 -1.79 -11.08 -3.36
CA ILE A 14 -0.56 -11.91 -3.29
C ILE A 14 -0.21 -12.66 -4.60
N GLU A 15 -1.17 -12.93 -5.48
CA GLU A 15 -0.91 -13.70 -6.72
C GLU A 15 -0.08 -12.93 -7.77
N HIS A 16 0.06 -11.61 -7.62
CA HIS A 16 0.83 -10.76 -8.51
C HIS A 16 1.99 -10.10 -7.76
N ASP A 17 3.24 -10.43 -8.15
CA ASP A 17 4.47 -9.76 -7.70
C ASP A 17 4.58 -8.36 -8.34
N GLU A 18 3.50 -7.59 -8.23
CA GLU A 18 3.36 -6.26 -8.78
C GLU A 18 4.04 -5.24 -7.86
N GLU A 19 4.60 -4.20 -8.47
CA GLU A 19 5.18 -3.08 -7.74
C GLU A 19 4.07 -2.28 -7.07
N VAL A 20 4.28 -1.95 -5.80
CA VAL A 20 3.40 -1.12 -5.00
C VAL A 20 4.13 0.13 -4.54
N VAL A 21 3.44 1.25 -4.58
CA VAL A 21 3.88 2.56 -4.09
C VAL A 21 2.95 2.97 -2.97
N ILE A 22 3.51 3.34 -1.82
CA ILE A 22 2.74 3.90 -0.70
C ILE A 22 3.06 5.39 -0.62
N TRP A 23 2.00 6.19 -0.68
CA TRP A 23 2.05 7.64 -0.61
C TRP A 23 1.39 8.12 0.69
N ASN A 24 2.12 8.93 1.46
CA ASN A 24 1.55 9.60 2.62
C ASN A 24 0.88 10.89 2.15
N VAL A 25 -0.45 10.96 2.29
CA VAL A 25 -1.25 12.10 1.82
C VAL A 25 -1.00 13.34 2.69
N GLN A 26 -0.76 13.17 3.99
CA GLN A 26 -0.50 14.28 4.91
C GLN A 26 0.85 14.95 4.65
N GLU A 27 1.88 14.14 4.36
CA GLU A 27 3.24 14.62 4.11
C GLU A 27 3.51 14.94 2.63
N GLU A 28 2.54 14.69 1.74
CA GLU A 28 2.63 14.85 0.29
C GLU A 28 3.91 14.19 -0.30
N LYS A 29 4.24 12.97 0.16
CA LYS A 29 5.46 12.27 -0.27
C LYS A 29 5.29 10.75 -0.41
N GLU A 30 6.09 10.18 -1.32
CA GLU A 30 6.31 8.74 -1.41
C GLU A 30 7.07 8.27 -0.16
N VAL A 31 6.52 7.29 0.54
CA VAL A 31 7.15 6.70 1.74
C VAL A 31 7.67 5.30 1.48
N PHE A 32 7.17 4.62 0.44
CA PHE A 32 7.61 3.30 0.06
C PHE A 32 7.36 3.02 -1.43
N ARG A 33 8.26 2.24 -2.05
CA ARG A 33 8.10 1.66 -3.37
C ARG A 33 8.82 0.31 -3.40
N GLY A 34 8.12 -0.76 -3.71
CA GLY A 34 8.68 -2.11 -3.69
C GLY A 34 7.64 -3.19 -3.98
N ALA A 35 7.90 -4.41 -3.53
CA ALA A 35 6.97 -5.52 -3.73
C ALA A 35 5.85 -5.54 -2.67
N PHE A 36 4.72 -6.19 -3.00
CA PHE A 36 3.62 -6.43 -2.06
C PHE A 36 4.06 -7.13 -0.77
N THR A 37 5.00 -8.08 -0.87
CA THR A 37 5.50 -8.81 0.30
C THR A 37 6.29 -7.93 1.25
N GLU A 38 7.06 -6.98 0.70
CA GLU A 38 7.78 -5.98 1.49
C GLU A 38 6.81 -4.98 2.14
N ALA A 39 5.80 -4.52 1.38
CA ALA A 39 4.68 -3.70 1.87
C ALA A 39 3.98 -4.35 3.07
N MET A 40 3.63 -5.63 2.93
CA MET A 40 2.85 -6.40 3.90
C MET A 40 3.60 -6.70 5.21
N TYR A 41 4.91 -6.92 5.17
CA TYR A 41 5.69 -7.31 6.35
C TYR A 41 6.48 -6.18 7.00
N SER A 42 6.31 -4.95 6.52
CA SER A 42 6.99 -3.80 7.10
C SER A 42 6.31 -3.31 8.36
N SER A 43 7.11 -3.14 9.41
CA SER A 43 6.69 -2.49 10.65
C SER A 43 6.34 -1.01 10.48
N GLU A 44 6.70 -0.39 9.35
CA GLU A 44 6.49 1.05 9.14
C GLU A 44 5.16 1.38 8.48
N PHE A 45 4.55 0.47 7.71
CA PHE A 45 3.33 0.77 6.95
C PHE A 45 2.26 -0.34 6.97
N ALA A 46 2.56 -1.57 7.37
CA ALA A 46 1.59 -2.67 7.31
C ALA A 46 0.29 -2.39 8.10
N ASP A 47 0.39 -1.69 9.24
CA ASP A 47 -0.73 -1.36 10.11
C ASP A 47 -1.46 -0.05 9.74
N TYR A 48 -0.99 0.68 8.72
CA TYR A 48 -1.61 1.95 8.33
C TYR A 48 -2.93 1.70 7.60
N VAL A 49 -3.91 2.56 7.88
CA VAL A 49 -5.22 2.52 7.22
C VAL A 49 -5.08 3.07 5.81
N VAL A 50 -5.62 2.32 4.84
CA VAL A 50 -5.68 2.76 3.45
C VAL A 50 -6.83 3.74 3.29
N GLY A 51 -6.51 4.98 2.93
CA GLY A 51 -7.51 5.99 2.57
C GLY A 51 -8.06 5.78 1.16
N SER A 52 -7.18 5.51 0.20
CA SER A 52 -7.56 5.15 -1.18
C SER A 52 -6.47 4.34 -1.86
N PHE A 53 -6.82 3.60 -2.92
CA PHE A 53 -5.83 2.91 -3.76
C PHE A 53 -6.27 2.89 -5.22
N GLY A 54 -5.31 2.72 -6.13
CA GLY A 54 -5.55 2.61 -7.57
C GLY A 54 -4.38 1.98 -8.31
N ILE A 55 -4.56 1.69 -9.59
CA ILE A 55 -3.49 1.18 -10.47
C ILE A 55 -3.11 2.29 -11.45
N GLU A 56 -1.85 2.69 -11.44
CA GLU A 56 -1.29 3.68 -12.35
C GLU A 56 -0.10 3.07 -13.11
N ASN A 57 -0.19 3.00 -14.43
CA ASN A 57 0.85 2.42 -15.28
C ASN A 57 1.28 0.98 -14.88
N GLY A 58 0.37 0.20 -14.28
CA GLY A 58 0.66 -1.16 -13.81
C GLY A 58 1.31 -1.22 -12.43
N ILE A 59 1.38 -0.10 -11.71
CA ILE A 59 1.86 0.00 -10.33
C ILE A 59 0.65 0.25 -9.43
N ILE A 60 0.57 -0.45 -8.31
CA ILE A 60 -0.50 -0.22 -7.32
C ILE A 60 -0.09 0.95 -6.42
N CYS A 61 -0.83 2.05 -6.49
CA CYS A 61 -0.63 3.23 -5.65
C CYS A 61 -1.59 3.15 -4.45
N ILE A 62 -1.05 3.12 -3.24
CA ILE A 62 -1.79 3.11 -1.97
C ILE A 62 -1.58 4.45 -1.28
N ASN A 63 -2.67 5.15 -1.02
CA ASN A 63 -2.67 6.38 -0.25
C ASN A 63 -3.03 6.07 1.19
N ILE A 64 -2.12 6.40 2.11
CA ILE A 64 -2.33 6.30 3.56
C ILE A 64 -2.49 7.69 4.17
N ASP A 65 -3.28 7.75 5.23
CA ASP A 65 -3.41 8.91 6.11
C ASP A 65 -2.49 8.82 7.32
#